data_AF-A0A8T7A8Q9-F1
#
_entry.id   AF-A0A8T7A8Q9-F1
#
_cell.length_a   1.000
_cell.length_b   1.000
_cell.length_c   1.000
_cell.angle_alpha   90.00
_cell.angle_beta   90.00
_cell.angle_gamma   90.00
#
_symmetry.space_group_name_H-M   'P 1'
#
loop_
_entity.id
_entity.type
_entity.pdbx_description
1 polymer ?
#
loop_
_entity_poly.entity_id
_entity_poly.type
_entity_poly.pdbx_seq_one_letter_code
_entity_poly.pdbx_strand_id
1 'polypeptide(L)'
;KSLSIIPVGKTTIARLESDWSDPSFFGSFLPDTRDVSEKGFTATWKVLHLNRPFPQAWKNNNIPNLQRTAFGANLIITNDKYQKVSRTEKYGLMFIVFTFLAFFMSEIVNKIKVHPIQYLFIGMGLIVFYSLLLSFSEHITFNKSYMLSAFATVSMITSYSRSVLRKNKLAMFVGLILTILYLYLFVLLHMQDFALLLGSIGLFSVLAIVMYLTRNIDWYGENRQQDNF
;
A
#
# COMPACT_ATOMS: atom_id res chain seq x y z
N LYS A 1 19.49 -7.66 9.22
CA LYS A 1 20.65 -8.41 9.79
C LYS A 1 21.52 -8.91 8.65
N SER A 2 22.83 -9.09 8.82
CA SER A 2 23.72 -9.54 7.74
C SER A 2 24.57 -10.72 8.21
N LEU A 3 24.80 -11.67 7.30
CA LEU A 3 25.78 -12.73 7.49
C LEU A 3 26.91 -12.51 6.49
N SER A 4 28.16 -12.56 6.97
CA SER A 4 29.35 -12.43 6.13
C SER A 4 30.34 -13.54 6.42
N ILE A 5 30.96 -14.06 5.36
CA ILE A 5 31.91 -15.16 5.39
C ILE A 5 33.19 -14.68 4.68
N ILE A 6 34.34 -14.96 5.28
CA ILE A 6 35.65 -14.64 4.71
C ILE A 6 36.29 -15.92 4.15
N PRO A 7 36.60 -16.01 2.84
CA PRO A 7 37.15 -17.22 2.22
C PRO A 7 38.65 -17.41 2.47
N VAL A 8 39.02 -17.82 3.69
CA VAL A 8 40.43 -18.06 4.08
C VAL A 8 41.01 -19.39 3.58
N GLY A 9 40.15 -20.35 3.23
CA GLY A 9 40.56 -21.67 2.76
C GLY A 9 41.14 -21.66 1.34
N LYS A 10 41.82 -22.76 0.95
CA LYS A 10 42.22 -22.97 -0.46
C LYS A 10 41.00 -23.07 -1.39
N THR A 11 39.95 -23.72 -0.89
CA THR A 11 38.63 -23.77 -1.49
C THR A 11 37.63 -23.54 -0.37
N THR A 12 36.78 -22.53 -0.50
CA THR A 12 35.71 -22.23 0.44
C THR A 12 34.38 -22.47 -0.27
N ILE A 13 33.64 -23.47 0.21
CA ILE A 13 32.27 -23.73 -0.23
C ILE A 13 31.36 -23.28 0.91
N ALA A 14 30.49 -22.32 0.63
CA ALA A 14 29.49 -21.86 1.59
C ALA A 14 28.11 -22.09 1.00
N ARG A 15 27.22 -22.74 1.76
CA ARG A 15 25.81 -22.89 1.43
C ARG A 15 25.00 -22.21 2.52
N LEU A 16 24.13 -21.29 2.11
CA LEU A 16 23.22 -20.59 3.00
C LEU A 16 21.79 -20.94 2.60
N GLU A 17 21.02 -21.41 3.57
CA GLU A 17 19.61 -21.73 3.43
C GLU A 17 18.85 -20.96 4.52
N SER A 18 17.77 -20.31 4.13
CA SER A 18 16.98 -19.49 5.05
C SER A 18 15.55 -19.37 4.54
N ASP A 19 14.60 -19.38 5.45
CA ASP A 19 13.17 -19.19 5.17
C ASP A 19 12.80 -17.73 4.80
N TRP A 20 13.79 -16.89 4.52
CA TRP A 20 13.60 -15.48 4.21
C TRP A 20 13.31 -15.24 2.73
N SER A 21 12.26 -14.50 2.39
CA SER A 21 11.85 -14.31 0.99
C SER A 21 12.78 -13.42 0.18
N ASP A 22 13.48 -12.48 0.83
CA ASP A 22 14.19 -11.40 0.14
C ASP A 22 15.65 -11.25 0.60
N PRO A 23 16.55 -12.11 0.11
CA PRO A 23 17.98 -11.95 0.33
C PRO A 23 18.55 -10.83 -0.55
N SER A 24 19.47 -10.04 -0.01
CA SER A 24 20.37 -9.21 -0.80
C SER A 24 21.80 -9.72 -0.67
N PHE A 25 22.36 -10.22 -1.77
CA PHE A 25 23.72 -10.74 -1.79
C PHE A 25 24.73 -9.60 -1.93
N PHE A 26 25.81 -9.64 -1.15
CA PHE A 26 26.82 -8.58 -1.12
C PHE A 26 28.24 -9.15 -0.96
N GLY A 27 29.22 -8.27 -1.19
CA GLY A 27 30.64 -8.54 -0.99
C GLY A 27 31.40 -8.81 -2.28
N SER A 28 32.60 -9.39 -2.14
CA SER A 28 33.52 -9.59 -3.28
C SER A 28 33.09 -10.70 -4.24
N PHE A 29 32.19 -11.59 -3.81
CA PHE A 29 31.73 -12.74 -4.60
C PHE A 29 30.21 -12.87 -4.51
N LEU A 30 29.54 -12.94 -5.66
CA LEU A 30 28.13 -13.30 -5.74
C LEU A 30 27.98 -14.84 -5.70
N PRO A 31 26.82 -15.35 -5.25
CA PRO A 31 26.57 -16.79 -5.25
C PRO A 31 26.58 -17.34 -6.68
N ASP A 32 27.20 -18.51 -6.86
CA ASP A 32 27.26 -19.22 -8.15
C ASP A 32 25.88 -19.76 -8.53
N THR A 33 25.14 -20.26 -7.53
CA THR A 33 23.75 -20.68 -7.67
C THR A 33 22.90 -20.00 -6.62
N ARG A 34 21.80 -19.37 -7.05
CA ARG A 34 20.79 -18.79 -6.16
C ARG A 34 19.41 -19.25 -6.58
N ASP A 35 18.64 -19.74 -5.62
CA ASP A 35 17.21 -19.97 -5.73
C ASP A 35 16.52 -19.12 -4.68
N VAL A 36 15.60 -18.26 -5.12
CA VAL A 36 14.89 -17.30 -4.27
C VAL A 36 13.41 -17.48 -4.53
N SER A 37 12.67 -17.80 -3.47
CA SER A 37 11.24 -18.05 -3.49
C SER A 37 10.54 -17.29 -2.37
N GLU A 38 9.22 -17.17 -2.43
CA GLU A 38 8.43 -16.59 -1.33
C GLU A 38 8.56 -17.36 0.00
N LYS A 39 8.99 -18.63 -0.05
CA LYS A 39 9.19 -19.48 1.15
C LYS A 39 10.60 -19.39 1.74
N GLY A 40 11.53 -18.75 1.04
CA GLY A 40 12.94 -18.75 1.44
C GLY A 40 13.89 -18.69 0.26
N PHE A 41 15.18 -18.69 0.58
CA PHE A 41 16.25 -18.73 -0.41
C PHE A 41 17.31 -19.77 -0.07
N THR A 42 17.92 -20.31 -1.13
CA THR A 42 19.15 -21.09 -1.05
C THR A 42 20.21 -20.44 -1.93
N ALA A 43 21.39 -20.21 -1.37
CA ALA A 43 22.51 -19.64 -2.09
C ALA A 43 23.78 -20.45 -1.82
N THR A 44 24.54 -20.74 -2.88
CA THR A 44 25.80 -21.46 -2.80
C THR A 44 26.92 -20.63 -3.42
N TRP A 45 28.03 -20.50 -2.70
CA TRP A 45 29.27 -19.89 -3.15
C TRP A 45 30.38 -20.92 -3.17
N LYS A 46 31.21 -20.88 -4.20
CA LYS A 46 32.45 -21.64 -4.32
C LYS A 46 33.59 -20.69 -4.67
N VAL A 47 34.31 -20.26 -3.64
CA VAL A 47 35.47 -19.36 -3.79
C VAL A 47 36.76 -20.17 -3.76
N LEU A 48 37.52 -20.11 -4.84
CA LEU A 48 38.86 -20.70 -4.93
C LEU A 48 39.93 -19.70 -4.52
N HIS A 49 41.08 -20.20 -4.06
CA HIS A 49 42.23 -19.34 -3.70
C HIS A 49 42.79 -18.51 -4.87
N LEU A 50 42.44 -18.85 -6.12
CA LEU A 50 42.82 -18.10 -7.32
C LEU A 50 42.00 -16.81 -7.47
N ASN A 51 40.78 -16.79 -6.91
CA ASN A 51 39.84 -15.69 -7.10
C ASN A 51 40.02 -14.59 -6.06
N ARG A 52 40.85 -14.81 -5.03
CA ARG A 52 41.03 -13.90 -3.89
C ARG A 52 42.30 -13.06 -4.02
N PRO A 53 42.27 -11.78 -3.63
CA PRO A 53 43.42 -10.88 -3.70
C PRO A 53 44.39 -11.02 -2.49
N PHE A 54 44.64 -12.25 -1.99
CA PHE A 54 45.59 -12.47 -0.89
C PHE A 54 46.25 -13.86 -0.90
N PRO A 55 47.51 -13.98 -0.41
CA PRO A 55 48.24 -15.24 -0.36
C PRO A 55 47.77 -16.14 0.80
N GLN A 56 48.07 -17.45 0.72
CA GLN A 56 47.66 -18.44 1.74
C GLN A 56 48.49 -18.36 3.04
N ALA A 57 49.67 -17.76 2.98
CA ALA A 57 50.60 -17.63 4.10
C ALA A 57 51.20 -16.22 4.11
N TRP A 58 51.45 -15.72 5.31
CA TRP A 58 52.05 -14.41 5.54
C TRP A 58 53.21 -14.55 6.50
N LYS A 59 54.20 -13.68 6.37
CA LYS A 59 55.34 -13.59 7.28
C LYS A 59 55.22 -12.30 8.10
N ASN A 60 55.71 -12.34 9.34
CA ASN A 60 55.91 -11.15 10.18
C ASN A 60 54.63 -10.37 10.53
N ASN A 61 53.51 -11.07 10.78
CA ASN A 61 52.23 -10.48 11.17
C ASN A 61 51.59 -9.50 10.15
N ASN A 62 52.07 -9.48 8.90
CA ASN A 62 51.50 -8.69 7.80
C ASN A 62 50.21 -9.35 7.25
N ILE A 63 49.17 -9.43 8.08
CA ILE A 63 47.87 -9.96 7.70
C ILE A 63 47.13 -8.88 6.88
N PRO A 64 46.81 -9.14 5.60
CA PRO A 64 46.04 -8.20 4.79
C PRO A 64 44.63 -8.04 5.36
N ASN A 65 43.96 -6.93 5.04
CA ASN A 65 42.59 -6.72 5.48
C ASN A 65 41.63 -7.71 4.78
N LEU A 66 41.35 -8.83 5.44
CA LEU A 66 40.51 -9.91 4.93
C LEU A 66 39.02 -9.53 4.83
N GLN A 67 38.57 -8.52 5.57
CA GLN A 67 37.16 -8.10 5.58
C GLN A 67 36.70 -7.61 4.19
N ARG A 68 37.60 -7.04 3.39
CA ARG A 68 37.29 -6.61 2.01
C ARG A 68 36.89 -7.77 1.10
N THR A 69 37.35 -8.98 1.41
CA THR A 69 37.04 -10.20 0.65
C THR A 69 35.85 -10.97 1.20
N ALA A 70 35.20 -10.43 2.23
CA ALA A 70 33.99 -11.02 2.76
C ALA A 70 32.90 -11.02 1.68
N PHE A 71 32.09 -12.07 1.69
CA PHE A 71 30.87 -12.20 0.91
C PHE A 71 29.76 -12.71 1.81
N GLY A 72 28.51 -12.51 1.40
CA GLY A 72 27.38 -13.06 2.14
C GLY A 72 26.04 -12.51 1.70
N ALA A 73 25.09 -12.59 2.62
CA ALA A 73 23.70 -12.20 2.38
C ALA A 73 23.19 -11.29 3.50
N ASN A 74 22.55 -10.20 3.09
CA ASN A 74 21.75 -9.32 3.91
C ASN A 74 20.31 -9.86 3.94
N LEU A 75 19.80 -10.09 5.14
CA LEU A 75 18.40 -10.37 5.39
C LEU A 75 17.71 -8.99 5.52
N ILE A 76 17.21 -8.50 4.39
CA ILE A 76 16.47 -7.23 4.34
C ILE A 76 15.04 -7.52 4.76
N ILE A 77 14.53 -6.81 5.76
CA ILE A 77 13.09 -6.77 6.03
C ILE A 77 12.49 -6.01 4.87
N THR A 78 11.94 -6.74 3.90
CA THR A 78 11.17 -6.13 2.83
C THR A 78 9.99 -5.47 3.50
N ASN A 79 10.08 -4.15 3.56
CA ASN A 79 9.15 -3.28 4.22
C ASN A 79 7.82 -3.25 3.44
N ASP A 80 7.49 -4.27 2.63
CA ASP A 80 6.39 -4.27 1.66
C ASP A 80 5.03 -4.03 2.35
N LYS A 81 4.78 -4.65 3.50
CA LYS A 81 3.57 -4.39 4.30
C LYS A 81 3.50 -2.94 4.78
N TYR A 82 4.56 -2.44 5.44
CA TYR A 82 4.60 -1.07 5.96
C TYR A 82 4.65 -0.02 4.85
N GLN A 83 5.30 -0.30 3.72
CA GLN A 83 5.33 0.55 2.54
C GLN A 83 3.94 0.63 1.90
N LYS A 84 3.23 -0.50 1.80
CA LYS A 84 1.83 -0.51 1.33
C LYS A 84 0.90 0.23 2.28
N VAL A 85 1.06 0.08 3.60
CA VAL A 85 0.28 0.87 4.58
C VAL A 85 0.60 2.36 4.48
N SER A 86 1.88 2.74 4.45
CA SER A 86 2.31 4.15 4.30
C SER A 86 1.83 4.77 2.98
N ARG A 87 1.82 3.99 1.88
CA ARG A 87 1.20 4.41 0.62
C ARG A 87 -0.31 4.61 0.79
N THR A 88 -1.00 3.69 1.46
CA THR A 88 -2.44 3.77 1.71
C THR A 88 -2.80 5.07 2.45
N GLU A 89 -2.03 5.42 3.48
CA GLU A 89 -2.22 6.67 4.24
C GLU A 89 -2.04 7.93 3.37
N LYS A 90 -1.01 7.95 2.50
CA LYS A 90 -0.79 9.07 1.57
C LYS A 90 -1.96 9.27 0.61
N TYR A 91 -2.57 8.18 0.15
CA TYR A 91 -3.78 8.22 -0.67
C TYR A 91 -5.06 8.46 0.14
N GLY A 92 -4.97 8.49 1.46
CA GLY A 92 -6.15 8.54 2.31
C GLY A 92 -6.92 9.85 2.23
N LEU A 93 -6.24 10.97 1.98
CA LEU A 93 -6.90 12.26 1.76
C LEU A 93 -7.80 12.22 0.52
N MET A 94 -7.30 11.66 -0.59
CA MET A 94 -8.09 11.50 -1.82
C MET A 94 -9.35 10.65 -1.56
N PHE A 95 -9.21 9.60 -0.76
CA PHE A 95 -10.31 8.71 -0.41
C PHE A 95 -11.42 9.41 0.39
N ILE A 96 -11.02 10.23 1.37
CA ILE A 96 -11.94 11.04 2.16
C ILE A 96 -12.68 12.04 1.28
N VAL A 97 -11.95 12.77 0.42
CA VAL A 97 -12.54 13.75 -0.51
C VAL A 97 -13.55 13.09 -1.44
N PHE A 98 -13.23 11.96 -2.07
CA PHE A 98 -14.15 11.30 -3.01
C PHE A 98 -15.37 10.72 -2.30
N THR A 99 -15.20 10.20 -1.09
CA THR A 99 -16.32 9.68 -0.31
C THR A 99 -17.28 10.81 0.05
N PHE A 100 -16.77 11.95 0.55
CA PHE A 100 -17.61 13.11 0.87
C PHE A 100 -18.28 13.68 -0.37
N LEU A 101 -17.56 13.72 -1.49
CA LEU A 101 -18.10 14.16 -2.77
C LEU A 101 -19.25 13.27 -3.25
N ALA A 102 -19.12 11.95 -3.12
CA ALA A 102 -20.19 11.00 -3.45
C ALA A 102 -21.44 11.20 -2.59
N PHE A 103 -21.26 11.41 -1.27
CA PHE A 103 -22.36 11.74 -0.37
C PHE A 103 -23.02 13.07 -0.73
N PHE A 104 -22.22 14.10 -1.00
CA PHE A 104 -22.70 15.42 -1.39
C PHE A 104 -23.47 15.39 -2.72
N MET A 105 -22.97 14.67 -3.72
CA MET A 105 -23.69 14.46 -4.98
C MET A 105 -25.02 13.73 -4.74
N SER A 106 -25.01 12.67 -3.91
CA SER A 106 -26.23 11.96 -3.54
C SER A 106 -27.22 12.86 -2.79
N GLU A 107 -26.74 13.80 -1.98
CA GLU A 107 -27.56 14.78 -1.28
C GLU A 107 -28.28 15.71 -2.26
N ILE A 108 -27.54 16.32 -3.19
CA ILE A 108 -28.11 17.27 -4.15
C ILE A 108 -29.08 16.59 -5.11
N VAL A 109 -28.69 15.44 -5.68
CA VAL A 109 -29.53 14.72 -6.65
C VAL A 109 -30.84 14.24 -6.03
N ASN A 110 -30.81 13.82 -4.76
CA ASN A 110 -31.99 13.27 -4.09
C ASN A 110 -32.77 14.28 -3.24
N LYS A 111 -32.31 15.54 -3.14
CA LYS A 111 -32.91 16.62 -2.33
C LYS A 111 -33.15 16.22 -0.86
N ILE A 112 -32.29 15.37 -0.31
CA ILE A 112 -32.30 14.99 1.10
C ILE A 112 -31.41 15.97 1.83
N LYS A 113 -31.77 16.45 3.02
CA LYS A 113 -30.87 17.28 3.85
C LYS A 113 -30.14 16.38 4.84
N VAL A 114 -28.83 16.29 4.70
CA VAL A 114 -27.96 15.48 5.59
C VAL A 114 -27.33 16.42 6.62
N HIS A 115 -27.39 16.08 7.90
CA HIS A 115 -26.85 16.96 8.93
C HIS A 115 -25.30 16.90 8.90
N PRO A 116 -24.56 18.01 9.10
CA PRO A 116 -23.09 18.03 9.06
C PRO A 116 -22.42 16.99 9.97
N ILE A 117 -23.03 16.67 11.11
CA ILE A 117 -22.53 15.64 12.03
C ILE A 117 -22.41 14.25 11.36
N GLN A 118 -23.25 13.94 10.37
CA GLN A 118 -23.24 12.66 9.68
C GLN A 118 -22.01 12.53 8.78
N TYR A 119 -21.58 13.62 8.15
CA TYR A 119 -20.30 13.69 7.43
C TYR A 119 -19.12 13.45 8.36
N LEU A 120 -19.16 13.99 9.58
CA LEU A 120 -18.12 13.75 10.58
C LEU A 120 -18.02 12.26 10.94
N PHE A 121 -19.15 11.60 11.19
CA PHE A 121 -19.15 10.16 11.49
C PHE A 121 -18.66 9.30 10.33
N ILE A 122 -19.02 9.65 9.08
CA ILE A 122 -18.49 8.98 7.89
C ILE A 122 -16.97 9.17 7.83
N GLY A 123 -16.48 10.39 8.04
CA GLY A 123 -15.06 10.70 8.05
C GLY A 123 -14.30 9.91 9.12
N MET A 124 -14.84 9.81 10.34
CA MET A 124 -14.26 8.96 11.39
C MET A 124 -14.23 7.49 10.98
N GLY A 125 -15.29 6.98 10.35
CA GLY A 125 -15.32 5.62 9.82
C GLY A 125 -14.25 5.34 8.76
N LEU A 126 -13.96 6.34 7.92
CA LEU A 126 -12.86 6.27 6.94
C LEU A 126 -11.49 6.27 7.62
N ILE A 127 -11.30 7.01 8.71
CA ILE A 127 -10.03 7.01 9.46
C ILE A 127 -9.82 5.65 10.14
N VAL A 128 -10.88 5.06 10.70
CA VAL A 128 -10.84 3.73 11.34
C VAL A 128 -10.38 2.64 10.37
N PHE A 129 -10.70 2.75 9.07
CA PHE A 129 -10.18 1.81 8.07
C PHE A 129 -8.64 1.73 8.07
N TYR A 130 -7.93 2.86 8.13
CA TYR A 130 -6.46 2.87 8.12
C TYR A 130 -5.89 2.24 9.38
N SER A 131 -6.52 2.52 10.53
CA SER A 131 -6.14 1.91 11.80
C SER A 131 -6.36 0.39 11.81
N LEU A 132 -7.50 -0.09 11.30
CA LEU A 132 -7.79 -1.51 11.15
C LEU A 132 -6.83 -2.19 10.16
N LEU A 133 -6.56 -1.56 9.02
CA LEU A 133 -5.63 -2.08 8.02
C LEU A 133 -4.23 -2.26 8.60
N LEU A 134 -3.72 -1.25 9.32
CA LEU A 134 -2.42 -1.33 9.99
C LEU A 134 -2.41 -2.49 11.00
N SER A 135 -3.35 -2.50 11.94
CA SER A 135 -3.42 -3.52 12.99
C SER A 135 -3.55 -4.94 12.43
N PHE A 136 -4.41 -5.17 11.43
CA PHE A 136 -4.53 -6.49 10.81
C PHE A 136 -3.31 -6.84 9.94
N SER A 137 -2.60 -5.88 9.36
CA SER A 137 -1.40 -6.17 8.55
C SER A 137 -0.23 -6.72 9.36
N GLU A 138 -0.21 -6.44 10.67
CA GLU A 138 0.79 -6.95 11.60
C GLU A 138 0.63 -8.46 11.82
N HIS A 139 -0.62 -8.93 11.90
CA HIS A 139 -0.91 -10.33 12.25
C HIS A 139 -1.15 -11.25 11.06
N ILE A 140 -1.62 -10.73 9.91
CA ILE A 140 -1.93 -11.54 8.72
C ILE A 140 -1.35 -10.93 7.43
N THR A 141 -1.56 -11.60 6.29
CA THR A 141 -1.10 -11.11 4.97
C THR A 141 -1.87 -9.86 4.55
N PHE A 142 -1.18 -8.89 3.94
CA PHE A 142 -1.74 -7.60 3.51
C PHE A 142 -3.06 -7.72 2.75
N ASN A 143 -3.16 -8.64 1.78
CA ASN A 143 -4.39 -8.81 0.98
C ASN A 143 -5.59 -9.21 1.84
N LYS A 144 -5.39 -10.09 2.83
CA LYS A 144 -6.44 -10.50 3.75
C LYS A 144 -6.81 -9.38 4.73
N SER A 145 -5.80 -8.68 5.26
CA SER A 145 -6.01 -7.50 6.12
C SER A 145 -6.84 -6.45 5.38
N TYR A 146 -6.50 -6.17 4.13
CA TYR A 146 -7.19 -5.21 3.29
C TYR A 146 -8.64 -5.58 3.04
N MET A 147 -8.90 -6.81 2.60
CA MET A 147 -10.27 -7.26 2.36
C MET A 147 -11.13 -7.20 3.62
N LEU A 148 -10.58 -7.62 4.76
CA LEU A 148 -11.31 -7.63 6.04
C LEU A 148 -11.62 -6.20 6.51
N SER A 149 -10.63 -5.30 6.50
CA SER A 149 -10.81 -3.90 6.87
C SER A 149 -11.76 -3.16 5.93
N ALA A 150 -11.60 -3.35 4.61
CA ALA A 150 -12.46 -2.72 3.62
C ALA A 150 -13.91 -3.23 3.76
N PHE A 151 -14.11 -4.54 3.91
CA PHE A 151 -15.45 -5.11 4.11
C PHE A 151 -16.10 -4.59 5.39
N ALA A 152 -15.36 -4.52 6.50
CA ALA A 152 -15.86 -3.99 7.76
C ALA A 152 -16.29 -2.52 7.63
N THR A 153 -15.44 -1.67 7.03
CA THR A 153 -15.74 -0.25 6.86
C THR A 153 -16.89 -0.01 5.88
N VAL A 154 -16.91 -0.69 4.73
CA VAL A 154 -17.99 -0.56 3.74
C VAL A 154 -19.32 -1.01 4.36
N SER A 155 -19.34 -2.15 5.04
CA SER A 155 -20.54 -2.65 5.72
C SER A 155 -21.04 -1.68 6.80
N MET A 156 -20.14 -1.13 7.59
CA MET A 156 -20.45 -0.14 8.63
C MET A 156 -21.05 1.14 8.04
N ILE A 157 -20.38 1.75 7.05
CA ILE A 157 -20.84 3.01 6.44
C ILE A 157 -22.14 2.78 5.65
N THR A 158 -22.29 1.66 4.94
CA THR A 158 -23.51 1.33 4.19
C THR A 158 -24.70 1.14 5.14
N SER A 159 -24.50 0.42 6.25
CA SER A 159 -25.52 0.23 7.28
C SER A 159 -25.92 1.54 7.95
N TYR A 160 -24.95 2.40 8.24
CA TYR A 160 -25.19 3.75 8.75
C TYR A 160 -25.98 4.61 7.75
N SER A 161 -25.60 4.57 6.47
CA SER A 161 -26.25 5.29 5.38
C SER A 161 -27.72 4.89 5.19
N ARG A 162 -28.05 3.61 5.42
CA ARG A 162 -29.44 3.12 5.43
C ARG A 162 -30.29 3.82 6.47
N SER A 163 -29.75 4.03 7.67
CA SER A 163 -30.44 4.74 8.75
C SER A 163 -30.60 6.23 8.44
N VAL A 164 -29.55 6.86 7.92
CA VAL A 164 -29.51 8.30 7.63
C VAL A 164 -30.40 8.69 6.45
N LEU A 165 -30.29 8.00 5.32
CA LEU A 165 -30.95 8.37 4.07
C LEU A 165 -32.41 7.90 4.00
N ARG A 166 -32.87 7.06 4.94
CA ARG A 166 -34.22 6.45 5.03
C ARG A 166 -34.69 5.68 3.78
N LYS A 167 -33.88 5.61 2.72
CA LYS A 167 -34.15 4.90 1.46
C LYS A 167 -33.08 3.85 1.22
N ASN A 168 -33.50 2.59 1.17
CA ASN A 168 -32.57 1.45 0.99
C ASN A 168 -31.81 1.50 -0.35
N LYS A 169 -32.46 2.00 -1.42
CA LYS A 169 -31.80 2.15 -2.73
C LYS A 169 -30.62 3.13 -2.69
N LEU A 170 -30.74 4.22 -1.94
CA LEU A 170 -29.66 5.22 -1.82
C LEU A 170 -28.51 4.72 -0.96
N ALA A 171 -28.82 4.01 0.13
CA ALA A 171 -27.79 3.38 0.95
C ALA A 171 -26.99 2.33 0.16
N MET A 172 -27.67 1.52 -0.65
CA MET A 172 -27.01 0.55 -1.53
C MET A 172 -26.15 1.25 -2.59
N PHE A 173 -26.61 2.37 -3.15
CA PHE A 173 -25.82 3.17 -4.10
C PHE A 173 -24.53 3.72 -3.45
N VAL A 174 -24.61 4.25 -2.23
CA VAL A 174 -23.44 4.68 -1.45
C VAL A 174 -22.48 3.51 -1.20
N GLY A 175 -23.00 2.35 -0.77
CA GLY A 175 -22.18 1.16 -0.55
C GLY A 175 -21.48 0.67 -1.81
N LEU A 176 -22.14 0.77 -2.96
CA LEU A 176 -21.57 0.43 -4.26
C LEU A 176 -20.44 1.39 -4.65
N ILE A 177 -20.62 2.70 -4.48
CA ILE A 177 -19.57 3.69 -4.72
C ILE A 177 -18.36 3.43 -3.81
N LEU A 178 -18.60 3.19 -2.51
CA LEU A 178 -17.53 2.87 -1.57
C LEU A 178 -16.78 1.60 -1.98
N THR A 179 -17.51 0.55 -2.38
CA THR A 179 -16.90 -0.70 -2.85
C THR A 179 -16.00 -0.47 -4.07
N ILE A 180 -16.47 0.31 -5.06
CA ILE A 180 -15.66 0.69 -6.23
C ILE A 180 -14.43 1.47 -5.80
N LEU A 181 -14.57 2.41 -4.86
CA LEU A 181 -13.47 3.23 -4.37
C LEU A 181 -12.41 2.38 -3.64
N TYR A 182 -12.83 1.45 -2.78
CA TYR A 182 -11.93 0.49 -2.11
C TYR A 182 -11.32 -0.49 -3.12
N LEU A 183 -12.03 -0.91 -4.16
CA LEU A 183 -11.44 -1.75 -5.21
C LEU A 183 -10.36 -0.98 -5.99
N TYR A 184 -10.65 0.27 -6.34
CA TYR A 184 -9.69 1.16 -6.99
C TYR A 184 -8.43 1.37 -6.15
N LEU A 185 -8.58 1.61 -4.84
CA LEU A 185 -7.46 1.70 -3.90
C LEU A 185 -6.64 0.40 -3.85
N PHE A 186 -7.30 -0.76 -3.88
CA PHE A 186 -6.60 -2.06 -3.90
C PHE A 186 -5.70 -2.23 -5.12
N VAL A 187 -6.21 -1.85 -6.31
CA VAL A 187 -5.45 -1.87 -7.57
C VAL A 187 -4.28 -0.89 -7.48
N LEU A 188 -4.53 0.33 -6.98
CA LEU A 188 -3.51 1.36 -6.82
C LEU A 188 -2.33 0.86 -5.95
N LEU A 189 -2.64 0.15 -4.86
CA LEU A 189 -1.63 -0.38 -3.94
C LEU A 189 -0.78 -1.52 -4.51
N HIS A 190 -1.29 -2.25 -5.52
CA HIS A 190 -0.53 -3.28 -6.22
C HIS A 190 0.30 -2.71 -7.38
N MET A 191 -0.10 -1.58 -7.95
CA MET A 191 0.57 -0.95 -9.09
C MET A 191 1.73 -0.07 -8.63
N GLN A 192 2.87 -0.68 -8.32
CA GLN A 192 4.04 0.01 -7.77
C GLN A 192 4.58 1.13 -8.67
N ASP A 193 4.61 0.93 -10.00
CA ASP A 193 5.20 1.89 -10.95
C ASP A 193 4.18 2.87 -11.54
N PHE A 194 2.88 2.54 -11.49
CA PHE A 194 1.80 3.34 -12.07
C PHE A 194 0.91 4.04 -11.05
N ALA A 195 1.27 4.02 -9.76
CA ALA A 195 0.45 4.57 -8.68
C ALA A 195 0.10 6.05 -8.88
N LEU A 196 1.07 6.87 -9.29
CA LEU A 196 0.86 8.30 -9.58
C LEU A 196 -0.04 8.52 -10.80
N LEU A 197 0.12 7.70 -11.83
CA LEU A 197 -0.67 7.77 -13.06
C LEU A 197 -2.13 7.39 -12.81
N LEU A 198 -2.37 6.25 -12.15
CA LEU A 198 -3.73 5.87 -11.78
C LEU A 198 -4.35 6.93 -10.87
N GLY A 199 -3.62 7.37 -9.84
CA GLY A 199 -4.06 8.41 -8.90
C GLY A 199 -4.57 9.68 -9.60
N SER A 200 -3.78 10.23 -10.54
CA SER A 200 -4.15 11.44 -11.27
C SER A 200 -5.32 11.23 -12.23
N ILE A 201 -5.37 10.10 -12.94
CA ILE A 201 -6.50 9.74 -13.83
C ILE A 201 -7.79 9.58 -13.01
N GLY A 202 -7.73 8.94 -11.84
CA GLY A 202 -8.87 8.78 -10.94
C GLY A 202 -9.41 10.12 -10.46
N LEU A 203 -8.52 11.01 -10.00
CA LEU A 203 -8.88 12.35 -9.54
C LEU A 203 -9.47 13.22 -10.65
N PHE A 204 -8.86 13.17 -11.84
CA PHE A 204 -9.38 13.85 -13.02
C PHE A 204 -10.78 13.33 -13.40
N SER A 205 -10.96 12.01 -13.44
CA SER A 205 -12.23 11.37 -13.84
C SER A 205 -13.36 11.73 -12.87
N VAL A 206 -13.10 11.66 -11.55
CA VAL A 206 -14.09 12.02 -10.53
C VAL A 206 -14.46 13.49 -10.61
N LEU A 207 -13.48 14.38 -10.77
CA LEU A 207 -13.74 15.81 -10.93
C LEU A 207 -14.58 16.09 -12.18
N ALA A 208 -14.23 15.47 -13.31
CA ALA A 208 -14.97 15.60 -14.56
C ALA A 208 -16.43 15.13 -14.44
N ILE A 209 -16.66 13.97 -13.80
CA ILE A 209 -18.01 13.46 -13.53
C ILE A 209 -18.80 14.44 -12.68
N VAL A 210 -18.19 14.97 -11.62
CA VAL A 210 -18.87 15.94 -10.75
C VAL A 210 -19.23 17.21 -11.51
N MET A 211 -18.28 17.81 -12.24
CA MET A 211 -18.55 19.00 -13.04
C MET A 211 -19.67 18.77 -14.06
N TYR A 212 -19.72 17.56 -14.66
CA TYR A 212 -20.78 17.21 -15.61
C TYR A 212 -22.14 17.05 -14.93
N LEU A 213 -22.20 16.35 -13.78
CA LEU A 213 -23.46 16.12 -13.05
C LEU A 213 -24.00 17.40 -12.41
N THR A 214 -23.14 18.31 -11.97
CA THR A 214 -23.55 19.59 -11.36
C THR A 214 -23.92 20.67 -12.36
N ARG A 215 -23.70 20.45 -13.66
CA ARG A 215 -23.91 21.46 -14.72
C ARG A 215 -25.32 22.05 -14.75
N ASN A 216 -26.34 21.23 -14.48
CA ASN A 216 -27.75 21.64 -14.56
C ASN A 216 -28.37 21.90 -13.18
N ILE A 217 -27.54 22.00 -12.14
CA ILE A 217 -28.01 22.24 -10.78
C ILE A 217 -28.13 23.75 -10.60
N ASP A 218 -29.33 24.21 -10.31
CA ASP A 218 -29.61 25.62 -10.07
C ASP A 218 -29.19 25.99 -8.64
N TRP A 219 -27.96 26.48 -8.48
CA TRP A 219 -27.33 26.76 -7.18
C TRP A 219 -27.89 28.00 -6.51
N TYR A 220 -28.30 28.97 -7.32
CA TYR A 220 -28.93 30.20 -6.88
C TYR A 220 -30.38 30.10 -7.27
N GLY A 221 -31.23 29.62 -6.36
CA GLY A 221 -32.67 29.77 -6.54
C GLY A 221 -32.98 31.25 -6.67
N GLU A 222 -33.10 31.75 -7.90
CA GLU A 222 -33.58 33.10 -8.16
C GLU A 222 -35.01 33.17 -7.62
N ASN A 223 -35.14 33.74 -6.43
CA ASN A 223 -36.41 34.25 -5.91
C ASN A 223 -36.87 35.41 -6.82
N ARG A 224 -37.49 35.11 -7.95
CA ARG A 224 -38.27 36.08 -8.75
C ARG A 224 -39.75 35.97 -8.38
N GLN A 225 -40.09 36.32 -7.14
CA GLN A 225 -41.48 36.65 -6.77
C GLN A 225 -41.48 37.68 -5.65
N GLN A 226 -41.30 38.95 -5.99
CA GLN A 226 -41.83 40.13 -5.30
C GLN A 226 -41.40 41.38 -6.07
N ASP A 227 -42.03 41.62 -7.22
CA ASP A 227 -42.11 42.92 -7.87
C ASP A 227 -43.33 42.89 -8.79
N ASN A 228 -44.50 43.06 -8.20
CA ASN A 228 -45.71 43.55 -8.88
C ASN A 228 -46.53 44.25 -7.80
N PHE A 229 -46.38 45.58 -7.78
CA PHE A 229 -47.23 46.53 -7.08
C PHE A 229 -48.65 46.50 -7.63
#